data_AF-A0A848D6D4-F1
#
_entry.id   AF-A0A848D6D4-F1
#
_cell.length_a   1.000
_cell.length_b   1.000
_cell.length_c   1.000
_cell.angle_alpha   90.00
_cell.angle_beta   90.00
_cell.angle_gamma   90.00
#
_symmetry.space_group_name_H-M   'P 1'
#
loop_
_entity.id
_entity.type
_entity.pdbx_description
1 polymer ?
#
loop_
_entity_poly.entity_id
_entity_poly.type
_entity_poly.pdbx_seq_one_letter_code
_entity_poly.pdbx_strand_id
1 'polypeptide(L)' 'MIHTKLTLSGECAQIVQRSLEPDNLSSMHTSKNDMKVVVQFEVNRIGTLLSTIDDYLMNAKIAEDLCNITKTKK' A
#
# COMPACT_ATOMS: atom_id res chain seq x y z
N MET A 1 -20.55 5.70 4.80
CA MET A 1 -19.15 5.41 5.20
C MET A 1 -18.65 4.27 4.34
N ILE A 2 -17.59 4.49 3.57
CA ILE A 2 -17.03 3.52 2.64
C ILE A 2 -15.80 2.90 3.29
N HIS A 3 -15.75 1.57 3.31
CA HIS A 3 -14.63 0.80 3.84
C HIS A 3 -14.05 -0.05 2.73
N THR A 4 -12.74 0.05 2.52
CA THR A 4 -12.04 -0.70 1.48
C THR A 4 -10.84 -1.40 2.07
N LYS A 5 -10.55 -2.61 1.59
CA LYS A 5 -9.33 -3.35 1.94
C LYS A 5 -8.54 -3.61 0.67
N LEU A 6 -7.32 -3.09 0.62
CA LEU A 6 -6.33 -3.41 -0.40
C LEU A 6 -5.37 -4.45 0.19
N THR A 7 -5.21 -5.57 -0.51
CA THR A 7 -4.24 -6.60 -0.13
C THR A 7 -3.10 -6.62 -1.13
N LEU A 8 -1.90 -6.28 -0.68
CA LEU A 8 -0.67 -6.44 -1.43
C LEU A 8 -0.06 -7.78 -1.04
N SER A 9 0.26 -8.60 -2.04
CA SER A 9 0.88 -9.91 -1.84
C SER A 9 2.13 -10.03 -2.67
N GLY A 10 3.12 -10.74 -2.13
CA GLY A 10 4.38 -10.99 -2.82
C GLY A 10 5.57 -10.60 -1.97
N GLU A 11 6.75 -10.96 -2.44
CA GLU A 11 7.98 -10.84 -1.67
C GLU A 11 8.40 -9.39 -1.39
N CYS A 12 7.91 -8.42 -2.17
CA CYS A 12 8.16 -7.00 -1.96
C CYS A 12 7.07 -6.31 -1.12
N ALA A 13 5.98 -7.01 -0.76
CA ALA A 13 4.84 -6.40 -0.08
C ALA A 13 5.21 -5.71 1.23
N GLN A 14 6.11 -6.29 2.02
CA GLN A 14 6.59 -5.68 3.27
C GLN A 14 7.46 -4.44 3.03
N ILE A 15 8.26 -4.42 1.96
CA ILE A 15 9.11 -3.27 1.62
C ILE A 15 8.22 -2.12 1.17
N VAL A 16 7.29 -2.39 0.26
CA VAL A 16 6.28 -1.43 -0.19
C VAL A 16 5.54 -0.82 1.00
N GLN A 17 5.05 -1.66 1.92
CA GLN A 17 4.34 -1.19 3.11
C GLN A 17 5.18 -0.25 3.98
N ARG A 18 6.42 -0.62 4.30
CA ARG A 18 7.29 0.18 5.16
C ARG A 18 7.68 1.50 4.48
N SER A 19 7.84 1.49 3.16
CA SER A 19 8.13 2.70 2.39
C SER A 19 6.97 3.68 2.39
N LEU A 20 5.72 3.19 2.39
CA LEU A 20 4.51 4.01 2.36
C LEU A 20 3.98 4.36 3.77
N GLU A 21 4.47 3.70 4.83
CA GLU A 21 4.02 3.91 6.21
C GLU A 21 4.08 5.37 6.71
N PRO A 22 5.14 6.16 6.40
CA PRO A 22 5.22 7.55 6.82
C PRO A 22 4.13 8.45 6.24
N ASP A 23 3.59 8.09 5.06
CA ASP A 23 2.59 8.87 4.33
C ASP A 23 1.15 8.38 4.60
N ASN A 24 0.98 7.36 5.44
CA ASN A 24 -0.33 6.82 5.75
C ASN A 24 -1.20 7.87 6.45
N LEU A 25 -2.41 8.08 5.92
CA LEU A 25 -3.42 8.89 6.58
C LEU A 25 -3.92 8.18 7.85
N SER A 26 -4.46 8.94 8.80
CA SER A 26 -5.04 8.37 10.03
C SER A 26 -6.22 7.41 9.78
N SER A 27 -6.81 7.46 8.59
CA SER A 27 -7.84 6.52 8.10
C SER A 27 -7.27 5.23 7.50
N MET A 28 -5.95 5.05 7.54
CA MET A 28 -5.26 3.88 7.02
C MET A 28 -4.79 2.95 8.13
N HIS A 29 -5.25 1.70 8.09
CA HIS A 29 -4.80 0.66 9.02
C HIS A 29 -4.09 -0.45 8.26
N THR A 30 -2.91 -0.84 8.75
CA THR A 30 -2.07 -1.83 8.08
C THR A 30 -1.82 -3.05 8.95
N SER A 31 -2.04 -4.25 8.41
CA SER A 31 -1.69 -5.52 9.07
C SER A 31 -0.78 -6.38 8.20
N LYS A 32 0.18 -7.06 8.85
CA LYS A 32 1.22 -7.86 8.21
C LYS A 32 1.07 -9.35 8.56
N ASN A 33 1.19 -10.19 7.55
CA ASN A 33 1.45 -11.63 7.64
C ASN A 33 2.52 -11.97 6.58
N ASP A 34 3.28 -13.06 6.71
CA ASP A 34 4.62 -13.24 6.11
C ASP A 34 4.79 -12.86 4.62
N MET A 35 3.75 -12.91 3.79
CA MET A 35 3.77 -12.46 2.38
C MET A 35 2.60 -11.55 1.97
N LYS A 36 1.86 -11.02 2.95
CA LYS A 36 0.66 -10.21 2.71
C LYS A 36 0.64 -8.97 3.60
N VAL A 37 0.33 -7.85 2.97
CA VAL A 37 0.04 -6.59 3.63
C VAL A 37 -1.39 -6.20 3.30
N VAL A 38 -2.18 -5.92 4.32
CA VAL A 38 -3.54 -5.41 4.16
C VAL A 38 -3.57 -3.96 4.57
N VAL A 39 -4.02 -3.08 3.69
CA VAL A 39 -4.24 -1.65 3.93
C VAL A 39 -5.74 -1.41 3.90
N GLN A 40 -6.26 -0.81 4.96
CA GLN A 40 -7.68 -0.49 5.09
C GLN A 40 -7.89 1.00 4.89
N PHE A 41 -8.92 1.40 4.18
CA PHE A 41 -9.27 2.80 3.97
C PHE A 41 -10.69 3.05 4.47
N GLU A 42 -10.86 4.06 5.31
CA GLU A 42 -12.17 4.54 5.77
C GLU A 42 -12.42 5.97 5.32
N VAL A 43 -13.38 6.16 4.42
CA VAL A 43 -13.70 7.49 3.87
C VAL A 43 -15.19 7.72 3.71
N ASN A 44 -15.59 9.00 3.70
CA ASN A 44 -16.99 9.39 3.60
C ASN A 44 -17.48 9.65 2.17
N ARG A 45 -16.56 9.83 1.21
CA ARG A 45 -16.87 10.18 -0.19
C ARG A 45 -16.12 9.26 -1.14
N ILE A 46 -16.82 8.77 -2.17
CA ILE A 46 -16.21 7.88 -3.17
C ILE A 46 -15.13 8.57 -3.98
N GLY A 47 -15.28 9.87 -4.28
CA GLY A 47 -14.24 10.64 -4.98
C GLY A 47 -12.92 10.69 -4.19
N THR A 48 -13.00 10.85 -2.87
CA THR A 48 -11.83 10.80 -1.97
C THR A 48 -11.20 9.41 -1.94
N LEU A 49 -12.02 8.34 -1.92
CA LEU A 49 -11.49 6.98 -2.02
C LEU A 49 -10.66 6.80 -3.29
N LEU A 50 -11.21 7.23 -4.43
CA LEU A 50 -10.58 7.05 -5.74
C LEU A 50 -9.26 7.79 -5.82
N SER A 51 -9.21 9.08 -5.45
CA SER A 51 -7.97 9.85 -5.47
C SER A 51 -6.92 9.26 -4.52
N THR A 52 -7.32 8.91 -3.29
CA THR A 52 -6.38 8.38 -2.29
C THR A 52 -5.85 6.99 -2.66
N ILE A 53 -6.68 6.12 -3.24
CA ILE A 53 -6.21 4.81 -3.71
C ILE A 53 -5.30 4.96 -4.93
N ASP A 54 -5.61 5.86 -5.87
CA ASP A 54 -4.78 6.09 -7.04
C ASP A 54 -3.37 6.58 -6.65
N ASP A 55 -3.30 7.58 -5.77
CA ASP A 55 -2.04 8.09 -5.19
C ASP A 55 -1.27 6.97 -4.45
N TYR A 56 -1.97 6.17 -3.65
CA TYR A 56 -1.37 5.06 -2.91
C TYR A 56 -0.80 3.99 -3.85
N LEU A 57 -1.55 3.59 -4.88
CA LEU A 57 -1.13 2.57 -5.84
C LEU A 57 0.04 3.05 -6.69
N MET A 58 0.10 4.33 -7.05
CA MET A 58 1.24 4.91 -7.76
C MET A 58 2.52 4.83 -6.92
N ASN A 59 2.47 5.23 -5.64
CA ASN A 59 3.59 5.12 -4.72
C ASN A 59 4.01 3.66 -4.49
N ALA A 60 3.03 2.77 -4.35
CA ALA A 60 3.27 1.35 -4.14
C ALA A 60 4.01 0.70 -5.31
N LYS A 61 3.63 1.06 -6.55
CA LYS A 61 4.30 0.60 -7.77
C LYS A 61 5.78 1.00 -7.80
N ILE A 62 6.10 2.26 -7.49
CA ILE A 62 7.48 2.74 -7.47
C ILE A 62 8.31 1.98 -6.44
N ALA A 63 7.75 1.74 -5.24
CA ALA A 63 8.43 0.97 -4.20
C ALA A 63 8.65 -0.50 -4.59
N GLU A 64 7.69 -1.11 -5.30
CA GLU A 64 7.82 -2.46 -5.82
C GLU A 64 8.90 -2.56 -6.90
N ASP A 65 8.93 -1.63 -7.85
CA ASP A 65 9.94 -1.55 -8.91
C ASP A 65 11.35 -1.43 -8.31
N LEU A 66 11.54 -0.56 -7.31
CA LEU A 66 12.82 -0.41 -6.60
C LEU A 66 13.23 -1.70 -5.86
N CYS A 67 12.28 -2.37 -5.20
CA CYS A 67 12.53 -3.65 -4.55
C CYS A 67 13.01 -4.71 -5.54
N ASN A 68 12.37 -4.80 -6.70
CA ASN A 68 12.71 -5.77 -7.75
C ASN A 68 14.09 -5.49 -8.37
N ILE A 69 14.45 -4.23 -8.60
CA ILE A 69 15.79 -3.84 -9.08
C ILE A 69 16.87 -4.22 -8.06
N THR A 70 16.58 -4.07 -6.78
CA THR A 70 17.55 -4.37 -5.71
C THR A 70 17.76 -5.89 -5.56
N LYS A 71 16.74 -6.69 -5.85
CA LYS A 71 16.84 -8.17 -5.85
C LYS A 71 17.61 -8.74 -7.02
N THR A 72 17.52 -8.13 -8.20
CA THR A 72 18.23 -8.59 -9.42
C THR A 72 19.72 -8.26 -9.42
N LYS A 73 20.22 -7.48 -8.46
CA LYS A 73 21.64 -7.18 -8.25
C LYS A 73 22.34 -8.13 -7.26
N LYS A 74 21.69 -9.21 -6.84
CA LYS A 74 22.30 -10.31 -6.06
C LYS A 74 22.64 -11.48 -6.96
#